data_AF-A0A2M9PF58-F1
#
_entry.id   AF-A0A2M9PF58-F1
#
_cell.length_a   1.000
_cell.length_b   1.000
_cell.length_c   1.000
_cell.angle_alpha   90.00
_cell.angle_beta   90.00
_cell.angle_gamma   90.00
#
_symmetry.space_group_name_H-M   'P 1'
#
loop_
_entity.id
_entity.type
_entity.pdbx_description
1 polymer ?
#
loop_
_entity_poly.entity_id
_entity_poly.type
_entity_poly.pdbx_seq_one_letter_code
_entity_poly.pdbx_strand_id
1 'polypeptide(L)'
;MSTRSSSGSSAERARAFAPVAGPGTRVLILGSLPGVASLAAGQYYAHPRNAFWRLAGAVIGADLVPLAYDARLAALTRAGLGLWDVIASAERVGSLDAAIRN
;
A
#
# COMPACT_ATOMS: atom_id res chain seq x y z
N MET A 1 3.63 -24.90 39.50
CA MET A 1 3.43 -23.44 39.52
C MET A 1 3.77 -22.93 38.13
N SER A 2 2.78 -22.94 37.22
CA SER A 2 2.96 -22.68 35.79
C SER A 2 2.92 -21.18 35.52
N THR A 3 4.05 -20.60 35.11
CA THR A 3 4.06 -19.26 34.52
C THR A 3 3.81 -19.40 33.01
N ARG A 4 2.57 -19.17 32.59
CA ARG A 4 2.23 -18.95 31.17
C ARG A 4 2.96 -17.69 30.71
N SER A 5 3.89 -17.83 29.77
CA SER A 5 4.40 -16.68 29.01
C SER A 5 3.31 -16.26 28.02
N SER A 6 2.57 -15.20 28.34
CA SER A 6 1.73 -14.50 27.37
C SER A 6 2.65 -13.66 26.46
N SER A 7 3.10 -14.23 25.35
CA SER A 7 3.67 -13.44 24.25
C SER A 7 2.55 -12.67 23.57
N GLY A 8 2.18 -11.53 24.14
CA GLY A 8 1.31 -10.57 23.45
C GLY A 8 2.06 -10.01 22.25
N SER A 9 1.63 -10.37 21.05
CA SER A 9 2.03 -9.68 19.82
C SER A 9 1.65 -8.20 19.97
N SER A 10 2.62 -7.32 20.21
CA SER A 10 2.39 -5.87 20.17
C SER A 10 1.90 -5.52 18.77
N ALA A 11 0.68 -4.98 18.67
CA ALA A 11 0.15 -4.53 17.39
C ALA A 11 1.02 -3.39 16.87
N GLU A 12 1.63 -3.57 15.70
CA GLU A 12 2.41 -2.51 15.07
C GLU A 12 1.43 -1.49 14.46
N ARG A 13 1.67 -0.20 14.77
CA ARG A 13 0.83 0.88 14.26
C ARG A 13 1.21 1.21 12.83
N ALA A 14 0.40 0.76 11.90
CA ALA A 14 0.53 1.08 10.48
C ALA A 14 -0.01 2.50 10.21
N ARG A 15 0.62 3.19 9.26
CA ARG A 15 0.23 4.55 8.82
C ARG A 15 0.04 4.57 7.32
N ALA A 16 -0.88 5.42 6.86
CA ALA A 16 -1.01 5.75 5.45
C ALA A 16 0.29 6.33 4.88
N PHE A 17 0.50 6.12 3.60
CA PHE A 17 1.53 6.86 2.87
C PHE A 17 1.04 8.26 2.49
N ALA A 18 1.99 9.12 2.12
CA ALA A 18 1.66 10.39 1.49
C ALA A 18 0.92 10.14 0.17
N PRO A 19 -0.09 10.97 -0.17
CA PRO A 19 -0.78 10.84 -1.44
C PRO A 19 0.20 11.07 -2.60
N VAL A 20 0.13 10.22 -3.62
CA VAL A 20 0.79 10.43 -4.91
C VAL A 20 -0.27 10.98 -5.85
N ALA A 21 -0.37 12.31 -5.94
CA ALA A 21 -1.30 12.99 -6.82
C ALA A 21 -0.74 14.37 -7.21
N GLY A 22 -1.15 14.89 -8.37
CA GLY A 22 -0.82 16.23 -8.82
C GLY A 22 -2.01 16.89 -9.54
N PRO A 23 -1.85 18.12 -10.06
CA PRO A 23 -2.93 18.86 -10.73
C PRO A 23 -3.57 18.12 -11.91
N GLY A 24 -2.85 17.20 -12.54
CA GLY A 24 -3.34 16.37 -13.65
C GLY A 24 -4.00 15.05 -13.23
N THR A 25 -4.14 14.76 -11.94
CA THR A 25 -4.80 13.54 -11.47
C THR A 25 -6.29 13.58 -11.83
N ARG A 26 -6.73 12.59 -12.61
CA ARG A 26 -8.13 12.40 -13.05
C ARG A 26 -8.83 11.29 -12.27
N VAL A 27 -8.07 10.27 -11.87
CA VAL A 27 -8.56 9.12 -11.10
C VAL A 27 -7.66 8.93 -9.89
N LEU A 28 -8.25 8.90 -8.70
CA LEU A 28 -7.56 8.59 -7.45
C LEU A 28 -7.92 7.19 -7.00
N ILE A 29 -6.91 6.31 -6.88
CA ILE A 29 -7.08 4.96 -6.37
C ILE A 29 -6.81 4.97 -4.87
N LEU A 30 -7.83 4.60 -4.11
CA LEU A 30 -7.83 4.62 -2.66
C LEU A 30 -7.66 3.20 -2.09
N GLY A 31 -6.48 2.93 -1.54
CA GLY A 31 -6.20 1.74 -0.74
C GLY A 31 -6.79 1.85 0.67
N SER A 32 -6.96 0.72 1.37
CA SER A 32 -7.42 0.70 2.75
C SER A 32 -6.33 1.22 3.71
N LEU A 33 -5.30 0.41 3.92
CA LEU A 33 -4.10 0.72 4.69
C LEU A 33 -2.93 -0.10 4.13
N PRO A 34 -1.70 0.45 4.06
CA PRO A 34 -0.57 -0.29 3.56
C PRO A 34 -0.37 -1.63 4.29
N GLY A 35 -0.22 -2.70 3.50
CA GLY A 35 0.12 -4.01 4.04
C GLY A 35 1.57 -4.06 4.54
N VAL A 36 1.91 -5.10 5.31
CA VAL A 36 3.25 -5.26 5.92
C VAL A 36 4.39 -5.13 4.90
N ALA A 37 4.29 -5.78 3.74
CA ALA A 37 5.31 -5.67 2.70
C ALA A 37 5.42 -4.25 2.12
N SER A 38 4.29 -3.55 1.98
CA SER A 38 4.25 -2.16 1.52
C SER A 38 4.93 -1.24 2.54
N LEU A 39 4.61 -1.39 3.83
CA LEU A 39 5.21 -0.63 4.93
C LEU A 39 6.72 -0.86 5.00
N ALA A 40 7.17 -2.11 4.96
CA ALA A 40 8.58 -2.47 5.00
C ALA A 40 9.37 -1.88 3.81
N ALA A 41 8.74 -1.81 2.64
CA ALA A 41 9.37 -1.24 1.45
C ALA A 41 9.23 0.30 1.36
N GLY A 42 8.32 0.92 2.13
CA GLY A 42 7.91 2.30 1.93
C GLY A 42 7.22 2.55 0.58
N GLN A 43 6.52 1.54 0.04
CA GLN A 43 6.01 1.55 -1.33
C GLN A 43 4.55 1.06 -1.39
N TYR A 44 3.73 1.76 -2.18
CA TYR A 44 2.38 1.27 -2.48
C TYR A 44 2.43 -0.09 -3.17
N TYR A 45 1.53 -0.99 -2.75
CA TYR A 45 1.32 -2.32 -3.37
C TYR A 45 2.61 -3.15 -3.57
N ALA A 46 3.54 -3.14 -2.61
CA ALA A 46 4.86 -3.76 -2.76
C ALA A 46 4.86 -5.30 -2.68
N HIS A 47 3.80 -5.91 -2.15
CA HIS A 47 3.73 -7.36 -2.02
C HIS A 47 3.77 -8.04 -3.41
N PRO A 48 4.65 -9.03 -3.69
CA PRO A 48 4.82 -9.62 -5.04
C PRO A 48 3.54 -10.24 -5.64
N ARG A 49 2.66 -10.78 -4.79
CA ARG A 49 1.34 -11.29 -5.19
C ARG A 49 0.28 -10.21 -5.42
N ASN A 50 0.57 -8.94 -5.13
CA ASN A 50 -0.36 -7.85 -5.40
C ASN A 50 -0.38 -7.55 -6.90
N ALA A 51 -1.56 -7.65 -7.52
CA ALA A 51 -1.72 -7.52 -8.96
C ALA A 51 -1.78 -6.05 -9.45
N PHE A 52 -1.76 -5.06 -8.54
CA PHE A 52 -1.98 -3.66 -8.87
C PHE A 52 -1.12 -3.17 -10.03
N TRP A 53 0.20 -3.36 -9.97
CA TRP A 53 1.13 -2.84 -10.99
C TRP A 53 0.89 -3.45 -12.37
N ARG A 54 0.51 -4.74 -12.43
CA ARG A 54 0.13 -5.40 -13.68
C ARG A 54 -1.16 -4.81 -14.25
N LEU A 55 -2.18 -4.66 -13.40
CA LEU A 55 -3.50 -4.18 -13.81
C LEU A 55 -3.43 -2.72 -14.26
N ALA A 56 -2.80 -1.86 -13.46
CA ALA A 56 -2.65 -0.45 -13.78
C ALA A 56 -1.80 -0.26 -15.05
N GLY A 57 -0.74 -1.06 -15.22
CA GLY A 57 0.06 -1.07 -16.44
C GLY A 57 -0.75 -1.40 -17.69
N ALA A 58 -1.61 -2.43 -17.62
CA ALA A 58 -2.52 -2.77 -18.71
C ALA A 58 -3.51 -1.65 -19.05
N VAL A 59 -4.05 -0.95 -18.04
CA VAL A 59 -4.98 0.18 -18.22
C VAL A 59 -4.32 1.36 -18.92
N ILE A 60 -3.06 1.68 -18.58
CA ILE A 60 -2.36 2.84 -19.13
C ILE A 60 -1.50 2.51 -20.37
N GLY A 61 -1.44 1.24 -20.78
CA GLY A 61 -0.64 0.79 -21.91
C GLY A 61 0.88 0.83 -21.66
N ALA A 62 1.33 0.64 -20.41
CA ALA A 62 2.75 0.62 -20.05
C ALA A 62 3.10 -0.57 -19.15
N ASP A 63 4.24 -1.23 -19.38
CA ASP A 63 4.71 -2.27 -18.47
C ASP A 63 5.36 -1.66 -17.23
N LEU A 64 4.61 -1.62 -16.11
CA LEU A 64 5.05 -1.02 -14.86
C LEU A 64 5.89 -1.97 -14.00
N VAL A 65 5.72 -3.29 -14.14
CA VAL A 65 6.36 -4.28 -13.27
C VAL A 65 7.90 -4.20 -13.30
N PRO A 66 8.59 -4.08 -14.45
CA PRO A 66 10.04 -4.04 -14.48
C PRO A 66 10.62 -2.69 -14.04
N LEU A 67 9.80 -1.64 -13.94
CA LEU A 67 10.28 -0.31 -13.58
C LEU A 67 10.64 -0.20 -12.10
N ALA A 68 11.63 0.64 -11.80
CA ALA A 68 11.87 1.10 -10.42
C ALA A 68 10.65 1.87 -9.89
N TYR A 69 10.45 1.88 -8.57
CA TYR A 69 9.24 2.41 -7.94
C TYR A 69 8.92 3.86 -8.36
N ASP A 70 9.90 4.76 -8.33
CA ASP A 70 9.69 6.16 -8.72
C ASP A 70 9.29 6.30 -10.19
N ALA A 71 9.84 5.46 -11.07
CA ALA A 71 9.47 5.43 -12.48
C ALA A 71 8.04 4.89 -12.67
N ARG A 72 7.58 3.95 -11.83
CA ARG A 72 6.17 3.50 -11.81
C ARG A 72 5.23 4.63 -11.42
N LEU A 73 5.55 5.37 -10.35
CA LEU A 73 4.75 6.50 -9.90
C LEU A 73 4.67 7.59 -10.96
N ALA A 74 5.81 7.94 -11.58
CA ALA A 74 5.85 8.93 -12.64
C ALA A 74 4.99 8.52 -13.86
N ALA A 75 5.01 7.23 -14.24
CA ALA A 75 4.18 6.72 -15.32
C ALA A 75 2.67 6.80 -14.98
N LEU A 76 2.27 6.42 -13.75
CA LEU A 76 0.89 6.56 -13.28
C LEU A 76 0.42 8.02 -13.29
N THR A 77 1.22 8.92 -12.72
CA THR A 77 0.86 10.35 -12.65
C THR A 77 0.74 10.97 -14.02
N ARG A 78 1.62 10.63 -14.98
CA ARG A 78 1.49 11.08 -16.38
C ARG A 78 0.22 10.57 -17.06
N ALA A 79 -0.25 9.39 -16.69
CA ALA A 79 -1.52 8.85 -17.17
C ALA A 79 -2.75 9.42 -16.43
N GLY A 80 -2.54 10.32 -15.46
CA GLY A 80 -3.62 10.93 -14.67
C GLY A 80 -4.13 10.04 -13.53
N LEU A 81 -3.37 9.02 -13.13
CA LEU A 81 -3.69 8.17 -11.98
C LEU A 81 -2.91 8.65 -10.74
N GLY A 82 -3.62 8.77 -9.62
CA GLY A 82 -3.04 9.01 -8.30
C GLY A 82 -3.31 7.86 -7.32
N LEU A 83 -2.54 7.81 -6.23
CA LEU A 83 -2.64 6.82 -5.16
C LEU A 83 -2.79 7.48 -3.80
N TRP A 84 -3.62 6.93 -2.93
CA TRP A 84 -3.64 7.25 -1.51
C TRP A 84 -4.27 6.12 -0.68
N ASP A 85 -4.29 6.27 0.64
CA ASP A 85 -4.92 5.35 1.58
C ASP A 85 -6.03 6.06 2.37
N VAL A 86 -7.14 5.37 2.66
CA VAL A 86 -8.27 5.95 3.40
C VAL A 86 -8.05 5.96 4.93
N ILE A 87 -7.30 5.00 5.46
CA ILE A 87 -7.06 4.90 6.91
C ILE A 87 -5.74 5.58 7.24
N ALA A 88 -5.81 6.73 7.93
CA ALA A 88 -4.62 7.49 8.30
C ALA A 88 -3.64 6.70 9.20
N SER A 89 -4.17 5.96 10.17
CA SER A 89 -3.39 5.01 10.98
C SER A 89 -4.30 4.00 11.67
N ALA A 90 -3.83 2.78 11.87
CA ALA A 90 -4.52 1.76 12.64
C ALA A 90 -3.54 0.76 13.28
N GLU A 91 -3.99 0.06 14.30
CA GLU A 91 -3.28 -1.11 14.82
C GLU A 91 -3.54 -2.30 13.90
N ARG A 92 -2.46 -2.93 13.44
CA ARG A 92 -2.55 -4.06 12.51
C ARG A 92 -1.84 -5.27 13.13
N VAL A 93 -2.61 -6.35 13.34
CA VAL A 93 -2.05 -7.67 13.68
C VAL A 93 -2.06 -8.55 12.43
N GLY A 94 -0.92 -8.67 11.73
CA GLY A 94 -0.79 -9.47 10.51
C GLY A 94 -1.27 -8.77 9.23
N SER A 95 -1.36 -9.49 8.11
CA SER A 95 -1.56 -8.88 6.77
C SER A 95 -3.01 -8.82 6.29
N LEU A 96 -3.99 -9.35 7.04
CA LEU A 96 -5.39 -9.36 6.62
C LEU A 96 -6.10 -8.07 7.05
N ASP A 97 -6.95 -7.54 6.17
CA ASP A 97 -7.73 -6.33 6.47
C ASP A 97 -8.72 -6.53 7.62
N ALA A 98 -9.14 -7.78 7.86
CA ALA A 98 -9.97 -8.16 9.01
C ALA A 98 -9.31 -7.90 10.38
N ALA A 99 -8.01 -7.63 10.43
CA ALA A 99 -7.27 -7.37 11.66
C ALA A 99 -7.09 -5.87 11.97
N ILE A 100 -7.64 -4.96 11.15
CA ILE A 100 -7.52 -3.51 11.34
C ILE A 100 -8.43 -3.07 12.50
N ARG A 101 -7.86 -2.36 13.48
CA ARG A 101 -8.59 -1.73 14.59
C ARG A 101 -8.20 -0.25 14.73
N ASN A 102 -9.20 0.62 14.94
CA ASN A 102 -9.03 2.08 15.16
C ASN A 102 -8.63 2.38 16.61
#